data_AF-A0A6V0ALX9-F1
#
_entry.id   AF-A0A6V0ALX9-F1
#
_cell.length_a   1.000
_cell.length_b   1.000
_cell.length_c   1.000
_cell.angle_alpha   90.00
_cell.angle_beta   90.00
_cell.angle_gamma   90.00
#
_symmetry.space_group_name_H-M   'P 1'
#
loop_
_entity.id
_entity.type
_entity.pdbx_description
1 polymer ?
#
loop_
_entity_poly.entity_id
_entity_poly.type
_entity_poly.pdbx_seq_one_letter_code
_entity_poly.pdbx_strand_id
1 'polypeptide(L)'
;MMIRGNKKAVTIHHIVQQYHRGRGRASPTITYGFRRASSTIGKCGSTKTPPPSTVVLLRHGQSLWNKIPTFSGWCDVPLTDLGIEQARCAARVMKKKGFNFDAVYVSQLRRAYESGEAVLEVMGNTAKASSKPVKPVKAWELNERHYGELQGFSKVNPELVSIYGEEQMRAWRREMKERPPPMNEGGNI
;
A
#
# COMPACT_ATOMS: atom_id res chain seq x y z
N MET A 1 13.06 9.65 2.13
CA MET A 1 12.88 9.16 3.51
C MET A 1 13.87 8.03 3.79
N MET A 2 14.74 8.12 4.81
CA MET A 2 15.77 7.10 5.07
C MET A 2 15.49 6.32 6.36
N ILE A 3 15.31 5.01 6.23
CA ILE A 3 15.33 4.06 7.36
C ILE A 3 16.79 3.66 7.52
N ARG A 4 17.44 4.07 8.63
CA ARG A 4 18.84 3.76 8.93
C ARG A 4 18.93 2.86 10.17
N GLY A 5 19.84 1.87 10.15
CA GLY A 5 20.09 0.94 11.25
C GLY A 5 19.20 -0.31 11.25
N ASN A 6 19.15 -1.06 12.36
CA ASN A 6 18.32 -2.27 12.52
C ASN A 6 16.81 -1.98 12.67
N LYS A 7 16.31 -0.93 12.01
CA LYS A 7 14.93 -0.47 12.14
C LYS A 7 14.02 -1.27 11.22
N LYS A 8 12.79 -1.51 11.68
CA LYS A 8 11.73 -2.17 10.91
C LYS A 8 10.61 -1.17 10.66
N ALA A 9 10.22 -0.99 9.41
CA ALA A 9 9.08 -0.15 9.04
C ALA A 9 8.07 -0.93 8.21
N VAL A 10 6.79 -0.55 8.33
CA VAL A 10 5.76 -0.98 7.39
C VAL A 10 5.23 0.23 6.62
N THR A 11 5.15 0.07 5.31
CA THR A 11 4.54 1.05 4.40
C THR A 11 3.25 0.45 3.88
N ILE A 12 2.13 1.13 4.14
CA ILE A 12 0.83 0.73 3.65
C ILE A 12 0.46 1.63 2.49
N HIS A 13 0.36 1.03 1.31
CA HIS A 13 0.13 1.76 0.07
C HIS A 13 -0.96 1.11 -0.77
N HIS A 14 -1.31 1.80 -1.84
CA HIS A 14 -2.19 1.29 -2.86
C HIS A 14 -1.32 0.71 -3.98
N ILE A 15 -1.33 -0.61 -4.16
CA ILE A 15 -0.85 -1.20 -5.42
C ILE A 15 -2.09 -1.38 -6.28
N VAL A 16 -2.05 -0.82 -7.49
CA VAL A 16 -3.06 -1.05 -8.52
C VAL A 16 -3.29 -2.55 -8.66
N GLN A 17 -4.53 -2.97 -8.43
CA GLN A 17 -4.91 -4.38 -8.35
C GLN A 17 -4.60 -5.12 -9.65
N GLN A 18 -3.51 -5.88 -9.66
CA GLN A 18 -3.26 -6.93 -10.65
C GLN A 18 -4.30 -8.04 -10.41
N TYR A 19 -5.47 -7.94 -11.05
CA TYR A 19 -6.53 -8.94 -10.95
C TYR A 19 -6.04 -10.25 -11.58
N HIS A 20 -5.47 -11.16 -10.78
CA HIS A 20 -5.22 -12.53 -11.19
C HIS A 20 -6.50 -13.32 -10.95
N ARG A 21 -7.24 -13.67 -12.01
CA ARG A 21 -8.28 -14.70 -11.94
C ARG A 21 -7.58 -16.05 -11.79
N GLY A 22 -7.35 -16.48 -10.56
CA GLY A 22 -6.83 -17.81 -10.23
C GLY A 22 -7.54 -18.35 -9.00
N ARG A 23 -8.29 -19.45 -9.16
CA ARG A 23 -8.85 -20.22 -8.05
C ARG A 23 -7.69 -20.80 -7.23
N GLY A 24 -7.63 -20.49 -5.94
CA GLY A 24 -6.69 -21.07 -5.00
C GLY A 24 -6.42 -20.15 -3.81
N ARG A 25 -6.45 -20.70 -2.58
CA ARG A 25 -6.04 -20.01 -1.34
C ARG A 25 -4.60 -19.49 -1.50
N ALA A 26 -4.44 -18.23 -1.89
CA ALA A 26 -3.13 -17.58 -1.93
C ALA A 26 -2.84 -16.97 -0.55
N SER A 27 -1.99 -17.64 0.23
CA SER A 27 -1.29 -17.00 1.36
C SER A 27 -0.46 -15.83 0.83
N PRO A 28 -0.40 -14.68 1.53
CA PRO A 28 0.44 -13.58 1.11
C PRO A 28 1.92 -13.98 1.21
N THR A 29 2.54 -14.22 0.06
CA THR A 29 3.99 -14.43 -0.05
C THR A 29 4.69 -13.09 0.11
N ILE A 30 5.46 -12.94 1.19
CA ILE A 30 6.34 -11.80 1.40
C ILE A 30 7.70 -12.17 0.80
N THR A 31 8.10 -11.50 -0.28
CA THR A 31 9.42 -11.69 -0.92
C THR A 31 10.44 -10.78 -0.25
N TYR A 32 11.51 -11.34 0.32
CA TYR A 32 12.68 -10.60 0.82
C TYR A 32 13.78 -10.63 -0.24
N GLY A 33 14.24 -9.45 -0.69
CA GLY A 33 15.41 -9.34 -1.55
C GLY A 33 16.66 -9.06 -0.73
N PHE A 34 17.61 -10.00 -0.67
CA PHE A 34 18.94 -9.78 -0.10
C PHE A 34 19.95 -9.74 -1.25
N ARG A 35 20.47 -8.54 -1.60
CA ARG A 35 21.64 -8.43 -2.47
C ARG A 35 22.87 -8.20 -1.60
N ARG A 36 23.75 -9.19 -1.50
CA ARG A 36 25.13 -8.98 -1.03
C ARG A 36 25.92 -8.37 -2.19
N ALA A 37 26.39 -7.13 -2.03
CA ALA A 37 27.45 -6.61 -2.89
C ALA A 37 28.78 -7.23 -2.43
N SER A 38 29.50 -7.86 -3.36
CA SER A 38 30.89 -8.30 -3.15
C SER A 38 31.79 -7.08 -3.36
N SER A 39 32.61 -6.73 -2.37
CA SER A 39 33.57 -5.61 -2.47
C SER A 39 35.00 -6.12 -2.33
N THR A 40 35.77 -6.01 -3.39
CA THR A 40 37.23 -5.85 -3.33
C THR A 40 37.52 -4.36 -3.36
N ILE A 41 37.97 -3.76 -2.25
CA ILE A 41 38.79 -2.52 -2.15
C ILE A 41 39.15 -2.28 -0.66
N GLY A 42 40.44 -2.08 -0.40
CA GLY A 42 41.03 -1.15 0.60
C GLY A 42 40.68 -1.30 2.08
N LYS A 43 41.65 -1.74 2.89
CA LYS A 43 41.65 -1.60 4.36
C LYS A 43 41.75 -0.11 4.75
N CYS A 44 40.62 0.50 5.12
CA CYS A 44 40.56 1.73 5.90
C CYS A 44 39.57 1.51 7.06
N GLY A 45 39.82 2.13 8.21
CA GLY A 45 39.20 1.95 9.54
C GLY A 45 37.84 1.25 9.62
N SER A 46 37.69 0.35 10.59
CA SER A 46 36.50 -0.48 10.84
C SER A 46 35.24 0.34 11.12
N THR A 47 34.64 0.96 10.11
CA THR A 47 33.27 1.46 10.20
C THR A 47 32.38 0.23 10.13
N LYS A 48 31.95 -0.28 11.30
CA LYS A 48 30.94 -1.36 11.37
C LYS A 48 29.75 -0.90 10.53
N THR A 49 29.47 -1.59 9.42
CA THR A 49 28.29 -1.30 8.62
C THR A 49 27.06 -1.51 9.51
N PRO A 50 26.14 -0.54 9.59
CA PRO A 50 24.96 -0.73 10.40
C PRO A 50 24.17 -1.92 9.86
N PRO A 51 23.56 -2.72 10.75
CA PRO A 51 22.74 -3.85 10.33
C PRO A 51 21.64 -3.37 9.36
N PRO A 52 21.26 -4.22 8.39
CA PRO A 52 20.29 -3.85 7.36
C PRO A 52 18.92 -3.56 8.00
N SER A 53 18.27 -2.50 7.52
CA SER A 53 16.88 -2.20 7.89
C SER A 53 15.92 -3.15 7.18
N THR A 54 14.77 -3.41 7.79
CA THR A 54 13.69 -4.18 7.16
C THR A 54 12.53 -3.28 6.79
N VAL A 55 12.06 -3.39 5.55
CA VAL A 55 10.86 -2.70 5.07
C VAL A 55 9.82 -3.73 4.69
N VAL A 56 8.63 -3.60 5.27
CA VAL A 56 7.45 -4.40 4.90
C VAL A 56 6.52 -3.53 4.07
N LEU A 57 6.12 -4.03 2.91
CA LEU A 57 5.15 -3.39 2.05
C LEU A 57 3.82 -4.11 2.19
N LEU A 58 2.77 -3.37 2.53
CA LEU A 58 1.44 -3.91 2.72
C LEU A 58 0.46 -3.13 1.84
N ARG A 59 -0.39 -3.82 1.10
CA ARG A 59 -1.54 -3.18 0.45
C ARG A 59 -2.66 -3.04 1.48
N HIS A 60 -3.36 -1.91 1.47
CA HIS A 60 -4.55 -1.72 2.30
C HIS A 60 -5.61 -2.83 2.05
N GLY A 61 -6.50 -3.04 3.02
CA GLY A 61 -7.62 -3.99 2.89
C GLY A 61 -8.65 -3.55 1.85
N GLN A 62 -9.62 -4.41 1.54
CA GLN A 62 -10.71 -4.08 0.61
C GLN A 62 -11.45 -2.78 1.01
N SER A 63 -11.56 -1.82 0.09
CA SER A 63 -12.44 -0.65 0.22
C SER A 63 -13.83 -0.90 -0.41
N LEU A 64 -14.79 -0.03 -0.12
CA LEU A 64 -16.12 -0.08 -0.76
C LEU A 64 -16.00 -0.09 -2.30
N TRP A 65 -15.15 0.77 -2.86
CA TRP A 65 -14.90 0.87 -4.31
C TRP A 65 -13.89 -0.15 -4.86
N ASN A 66 -13.41 -1.08 -4.04
CA ASN A 66 -12.80 -2.31 -4.54
C ASN A 66 -13.82 -3.44 -4.64
N LYS A 67 -14.84 -3.44 -3.77
CA LYS A 67 -15.94 -4.41 -3.80
C LYS A 67 -16.81 -4.20 -5.04
N ILE A 68 -17.15 -2.95 -5.33
CA ILE A 68 -17.67 -2.55 -6.64
C ILE A 68 -16.48 -2.16 -7.52
N PRO A 69 -16.38 -2.58 -8.79
CA PRO A 69 -15.17 -2.38 -9.60
C PRO A 69 -15.03 -0.93 -10.08
N THR A 70 -14.85 0.02 -9.18
CA THR A 70 -14.83 1.47 -9.44
C THR A 70 -13.39 2.01 -9.41
N PHE A 71 -13.08 3.03 -10.20
CA PHE A 71 -11.82 3.76 -10.10
C PHE A 71 -11.82 4.65 -8.86
N SER A 72 -11.04 4.29 -7.85
CA SER A 72 -10.93 5.08 -6.61
C SER A 72 -9.97 6.24 -6.74
N GLY A 73 -8.76 6.00 -7.27
CA GLY A 73 -7.71 7.01 -7.32
C GLY A 73 -7.54 7.72 -5.98
N TRP A 74 -7.68 9.05 -5.97
CA TRP A 74 -7.55 9.87 -4.76
C TRP A 74 -8.86 10.10 -4.00
N CYS A 75 -10.00 9.54 -4.43
CA CYS A 75 -11.24 9.63 -3.67
C CYS A 75 -11.09 8.95 -2.30
N ASP A 76 -11.59 9.58 -1.24
CA ASP A 76 -11.41 9.11 0.13
C ASP A 76 -12.45 8.07 0.56
N VAL A 77 -12.31 6.86 0.00
CA VAL A 77 -13.22 5.74 0.23
C VAL A 77 -12.79 4.91 1.45
N PRO A 78 -13.70 4.60 2.40
CA PRO A 78 -13.39 3.80 3.58
C PRO A 78 -13.20 2.31 3.26
N LEU A 79 -12.64 1.56 4.24
CA LEU A 79 -12.59 0.10 4.19
C LEU A 79 -13.98 -0.53 4.37
N THR A 80 -14.13 -1.77 3.89
CA THR A 80 -15.19 -2.66 4.33
C THR A 80 -14.80 -3.36 5.63
N ASP A 81 -15.74 -3.97 6.34
CA ASP A 81 -15.44 -4.84 7.50
C ASP A 81 -14.47 -5.96 7.13
N LEU A 82 -14.63 -6.53 5.92
CA LEU A 82 -13.70 -7.51 5.36
C LEU A 82 -12.30 -6.90 5.18
N GLY A 83 -12.19 -5.65 4.71
CA GLY A 83 -10.92 -4.96 4.56
C GLY A 83 -10.20 -4.73 5.89
N ILE A 84 -10.93 -4.38 6.94
CA ILE A 84 -10.39 -4.25 8.30
C ILE A 84 -9.87 -5.61 8.78
N GLU A 85 -10.65 -6.68 8.62
CA GLU A 85 -10.22 -8.02 9.04
C GLU A 85 -9.03 -8.55 8.22
N GLN A 86 -8.92 -8.20 6.94
CA GLN A 86 -7.74 -8.49 6.12
C GLN A 86 -6.48 -7.82 6.70
N ALA A 87 -6.57 -6.55 7.09
CA ALA A 87 -5.45 -5.84 7.72
C ALA A 87 -5.06 -6.48 9.07
N ARG A 88 -6.04 -6.84 9.90
CA ARG A 88 -5.82 -7.57 11.16
C ARG A 88 -5.16 -8.94 10.93
N CYS A 89 -5.62 -9.69 9.93
CA CYS A 89 -5.04 -10.98 9.58
C CYS A 89 -3.57 -10.85 9.15
N ALA A 90 -3.25 -9.88 8.27
CA ALA A 90 -1.87 -9.58 7.89
C ALA A 90 -1.01 -9.24 9.12
N ALA A 91 -1.56 -8.46 10.05
CA ALA A 91 -0.88 -8.11 11.30
C ALA A 91 -0.61 -9.33 12.18
N ARG A 92 -1.57 -10.26 12.34
CA ARG A 92 -1.35 -11.51 13.10
C ARG A 92 -0.23 -12.35 12.49
N VAL A 93 -0.16 -12.44 11.16
CA VAL A 93 0.91 -13.15 10.44
C VAL A 93 2.27 -12.49 10.70
N MET A 94 2.35 -11.16 10.61
CA MET A 94 3.57 -10.41 10.90
C MET A 94 3.98 -10.56 12.38
N LYS A 95 3.03 -10.50 13.31
CA LYS A 95 3.31 -10.67 14.75
C LYS A 95 3.87 -12.06 15.05
N LYS A 96 3.27 -13.11 14.47
CA LYS A 96 3.76 -14.50 14.60
C LYS A 96 5.19 -14.67 14.07
N LYS A 97 5.59 -13.88 13.07
CA LYS A 97 6.95 -13.86 12.52
C LYS A 97 7.93 -12.99 13.32
N GLY A 98 7.52 -12.41 14.45
CA GLY A 98 8.39 -11.58 15.30
C GLY A 98 8.64 -10.18 14.75
N PHE A 99 7.73 -9.64 13.94
CA PHE A 99 7.80 -8.23 13.54
C PHE A 99 7.39 -7.33 14.70
N ASN A 100 8.21 -6.31 14.93
CA ASN A 100 7.89 -5.15 15.76
C ASN A 100 8.35 -3.92 14.98
N PHE A 101 7.45 -2.98 14.72
CA PHE A 101 7.72 -1.85 13.83
C PHE A 101 8.11 -0.62 14.64
N ASP A 102 9.19 0.05 14.21
CA ASP A 102 9.63 1.34 14.75
C ASP A 102 8.89 2.51 14.10
N ALA A 103 8.36 2.31 12.90
CA ALA A 103 7.64 3.31 12.12
C ALA A 103 6.59 2.67 11.22
N VAL A 104 5.47 3.37 11.06
CA VAL A 104 4.39 3.01 10.13
C VAL A 104 4.14 4.19 9.22
N TYR A 105 4.17 3.97 7.92
CA TYR A 105 3.89 4.98 6.91
C TYR A 105 2.65 4.62 6.11
N VAL A 106 1.79 5.60 5.87
CA VAL A 106 0.52 5.42 5.18
C VAL A 106 0.30 6.55 4.18
N SER A 107 -0.53 6.30 3.17
CA SER A 107 -1.02 7.36 2.29
C SER A 107 -1.91 8.36 3.03
N GLN A 108 -2.27 9.47 2.39
CA GLN A 108 -3.24 10.43 2.94
C GLN A 108 -4.68 9.87 2.99
N LEU A 109 -4.92 8.72 2.36
CA LEU A 109 -6.24 8.15 2.13
C LEU A 109 -6.68 7.31 3.33
N ARG A 110 -7.92 7.51 3.78
CA ARG A 110 -8.54 6.88 4.94
C ARG A 110 -8.37 5.37 4.95
N ARG A 111 -8.60 4.71 3.82
CA ARG A 111 -8.43 3.24 3.68
C ARG A 111 -7.02 2.72 4.02
N ALA A 112 -5.96 3.47 3.71
CA ALA A 112 -4.59 3.09 4.10
C ALA A 112 -4.35 3.37 5.59
N TYR A 113 -4.86 4.50 6.07
CA TYR A 113 -4.78 4.89 7.48
C TYR A 113 -5.49 3.87 8.38
N GLU A 114 -6.75 3.51 8.10
CA GLU A 114 -7.54 2.49 8.83
C GLU A 114 -6.85 1.11 8.82
N SER A 115 -6.24 0.73 7.68
CA SER A 115 -5.44 -0.50 7.61
C SER A 115 -4.23 -0.44 8.54
N GLY A 116 -3.56 0.71 8.63
CA GLY A 116 -2.43 0.94 9.53
C GLY A 116 -2.81 0.90 11.00
N GLU A 117 -3.95 1.49 11.35
CA GLU A 117 -4.49 1.42 12.71
C GLU A 117 -4.82 -0.01 13.11
N ALA A 118 -5.50 -0.77 12.24
CA ALA A 118 -5.80 -2.18 12.48
C ALA A 118 -4.53 -3.03 12.65
N VAL A 119 -3.45 -2.72 11.90
CA VAL A 119 -2.15 -3.37 12.08
C VAL A 119 -1.54 -3.05 13.44
N LEU A 120 -1.50 -1.78 13.82
CA LEU A 120 -0.93 -1.33 15.10
C LEU A 120 -1.71 -1.87 16.30
N GLU A 121 -3.04 -1.97 16.18
CA GLU A 121 -3.93 -2.58 17.17
C GLU A 121 -3.50 -4.02 17.48
N VAL A 122 -3.43 -4.87 16.47
CA VAL A 122 -3.05 -6.28 16.63
C VAL A 122 -1.61 -6.44 17.12
N MET A 123 -0.71 -5.55 16.71
CA MET A 123 0.68 -5.54 17.17
C MET A 123 0.80 -5.15 18.65
N GLY A 124 -0.20 -4.48 19.24
CA GLY A 124 -0.13 -3.95 20.59
C GLY A 124 0.62 -2.62 20.68
N ASN A 125 0.79 -1.91 19.57
CA ASN A 125 1.56 -0.65 19.49
C ASN A 125 0.67 0.60 19.59
N THR A 126 -0.50 0.48 20.21
CA THR A 126 -1.44 1.59 20.45
C THR A 126 -1.13 2.32 21.75
N ALA A 127 -1.65 3.54 21.89
CA ALA A 127 -1.47 4.33 23.11
C ALA A 127 -2.02 3.66 24.39
N LYS A 128 -2.97 2.73 24.24
CA LYS A 128 -3.54 1.97 25.36
C LYS A 128 -2.72 0.75 25.74
N ALA A 129 -1.94 0.19 24.81
CA ALA A 129 -1.29 -1.11 24.96
C ALA A 129 0.24 -1.03 25.07
N SER A 130 0.85 0.11 24.73
CA SER A 130 2.30 0.29 24.72
C SER A 130 2.70 1.60 25.38
N SER A 131 3.79 1.55 26.16
CA SER A 131 4.46 2.74 26.73
C SER A 131 5.14 3.60 25.67
N LYS A 132 5.42 3.02 24.49
CA LYS A 132 5.98 3.72 23.33
C LYS A 132 5.11 3.42 22.10
N PRO A 133 3.94 4.05 21.97
CA PRO A 133 3.05 3.82 20.85
C PRO A 133 3.65 4.35 19.56
N VAL A 134 3.36 3.67 18.46
CA VAL A 134 3.74 4.11 17.11
C VAL A 134 2.51 4.71 16.46
N LYS A 135 2.63 5.93 15.92
CA LYS A 135 1.56 6.59 15.17
C LYS A 135 1.85 6.47 13.67
N PRO A 136 0.84 6.21 12.81
CA PRO A 136 1.01 6.27 11.37
C PRO A 136 1.46 7.66 10.93
N VAL A 137 2.53 7.73 10.13
CA VAL A 137 2.99 8.94 9.46
C VAL A 137 2.39 8.97 8.07
N LYS A 138 1.61 10.02 7.77
CA LYS A 138 0.97 10.19 6.47
C LYS A 138 1.94 10.84 5.47
N ALA A 139 1.92 10.37 4.22
CA ALA A 139 2.71 10.89 3.12
C ALA A 139 1.89 10.83 1.82
N TRP A 140 1.72 11.96 1.13
CA TRP A 140 0.92 12.02 -0.10
C TRP A 140 1.60 11.29 -1.26
N GLU A 141 2.93 11.15 -1.19
CA GLU A 141 3.77 10.40 -2.11
C GLU A 141 3.44 8.90 -2.13
N LEU A 142 2.72 8.42 -1.11
CA LEU A 142 2.24 7.03 -1.00
C LEU A 142 0.78 6.87 -1.47
N ASN A 143 0.15 7.93 -1.98
CA ASN A 143 -1.20 7.85 -2.52
C ASN A 143 -1.28 6.90 -3.70
N GLU A 144 -2.49 6.39 -3.96
CA GLU A 144 -2.77 5.64 -5.19
C GLU A 144 -2.51 6.50 -6.42
N ARG A 145 -2.41 5.88 -7.59
CA ARG A 145 -2.42 6.63 -8.85
C ARG A 145 -3.69 7.47 -8.96
N HIS A 146 -3.54 8.78 -9.23
CA HIS A 146 -4.67 9.65 -9.53
C HIS A 146 -5.29 9.21 -10.86
N TYR A 147 -6.59 8.92 -10.86
CA TYR A 147 -7.30 8.42 -12.06
C TYR A 147 -7.99 9.51 -12.87
N GLY A 148 -7.85 10.77 -12.45
CA GLY A 148 -8.41 11.91 -13.19
C GLY A 148 -9.92 11.85 -13.21
N GLU A 149 -10.52 12.13 -14.36
CA GLU A 149 -11.98 12.09 -14.55
C GLU A 149 -12.59 10.71 -14.38
N LEU A 150 -11.78 9.64 -14.49
CA LEU A 150 -12.29 8.27 -14.36
C LEU A 150 -12.70 7.96 -12.92
N GLN A 151 -12.27 8.75 -11.94
CA GLN A 151 -12.59 8.53 -10.54
C GLN A 151 -14.11 8.54 -10.30
N GLY A 152 -14.61 7.56 -9.56
CA GLY A 152 -16.05 7.38 -9.33
C GLY A 152 -16.76 6.54 -10.40
N PHE A 153 -16.18 6.39 -11.59
CA PHE A 153 -16.76 5.53 -12.62
C PHE A 153 -16.41 4.05 -12.43
N SER A 154 -17.35 3.19 -12.84
CA SER A 154 -17.09 1.76 -12.96
C SER A 154 -16.03 1.48 -14.03
N LYS A 155 -15.14 0.53 -13.76
CA LYS A 155 -14.11 0.03 -14.69
C LYS A 155 -14.70 -0.68 -15.91
N VAL A 156 -15.99 -0.99 -15.87
CA VAL A 156 -16.78 -1.59 -16.95
C VAL A 156 -17.93 -0.68 -17.35
N ASN A 157 -17.82 0.63 -17.10
CA ASN A 157 -18.82 1.59 -17.55
C ASN A 157 -18.91 1.55 -19.10
N PRO A 158 -20.09 1.24 -19.68
CA PRO A 158 -20.23 1.05 -21.12
C PRO A 158 -20.04 2.34 -21.92
N GLU A 159 -20.39 3.51 -21.36
CA GLU A 159 -20.18 4.81 -22.01
C GLU A 159 -18.69 5.10 -22.14
N LEU A 160 -17.92 4.93 -21.07
CA LEU A 160 -16.45 5.12 -21.10
C LEU A 160 -15.77 4.13 -22.04
N VAL A 161 -16.24 2.88 -22.06
CA VAL A 161 -15.72 1.87 -23.00
C VAL A 161 -16.06 2.23 -24.44
N SER A 162 -17.24 2.80 -24.71
CA SER A 162 -17.61 3.27 -26.05
C SER A 162 -16.78 4.47 -26.51
N ILE A 163 -16.41 5.37 -25.59
CA ILE A 163 -15.66 6.60 -25.90
C ILE A 163 -14.17 6.29 -26.08
N TYR A 164 -13.57 5.55 -25.14
CA TYR A 164 -12.12 5.35 -25.08
C TYR A 164 -11.65 3.99 -25.57
N GLY A 165 -12.54 3.00 -25.64
CA GLY A 165 -12.20 1.62 -25.97
C GLY A 165 -11.69 0.80 -24.78
N GLU A 166 -11.87 -0.52 -24.86
CA GLU A 166 -11.45 -1.45 -23.81
C GLU A 166 -9.92 -1.48 -23.62
N GLU A 167 -9.17 -1.35 -24.71
CA GLU A 167 -7.71 -1.38 -24.69
C GLU A 167 -7.14 -0.19 -23.91
N GLN A 168 -7.65 1.02 -24.16
CA GLN A 168 -7.25 2.23 -23.44
C GLN A 168 -7.62 2.15 -21.95
N MET A 169 -8.84 1.68 -21.65
CA MET A 169 -9.29 1.46 -20.27
C MET A 169 -8.44 0.41 -19.54
N ARG A 170 -7.88 -0.55 -20.25
CA ARG A 170 -6.92 -1.53 -19.71
C ARG A 170 -5.53 -0.92 -19.56
N ALA A 171 -5.06 -0.17 -20.54
CA ALA A 171 -3.75 0.48 -20.55
C ALA A 171 -3.62 1.43 -19.35
N TRP A 172 -4.60 2.30 -19.11
CA TRP A 172 -4.63 3.16 -17.93
C TRP A 172 -4.58 2.40 -16.60
N ARG A 173 -4.94 1.12 -16.54
CA ARG A 173 -4.87 0.33 -15.29
C ARG A 173 -3.56 -0.43 -15.11
N ARG A 174 -2.78 -0.62 -16.18
CA ARG A 174 -1.67 -1.59 -16.17
C ARG A 174 -0.35 -1.00 -16.66
N GLU A 175 -0.40 0.05 -17.46
CA GLU A 175 0.75 0.63 -18.10
C GLU A 175 1.23 1.88 -17.35
N MET A 176 2.55 2.09 -17.37
CA MET A 176 3.16 3.22 -16.67
C MET A 176 3.16 4.52 -17.48
N LYS A 177 3.21 4.44 -18.81
CA LYS A 177 3.46 5.59 -19.67
C LYS A 177 2.22 6.45 -19.87
N GLU A 178 1.06 5.83 -19.96
CA GLU A 178 -0.18 6.53 -20.26
C GLU A 178 -0.80 7.14 -19.01
N ARG A 179 -1.48 8.28 -19.19
CA ARG A 179 -2.20 9.00 -18.12
C ARG A 179 -3.67 9.09 -18.50
N PRO A 180 -4.58 8.88 -17.54
CA PRO A 180 -6.00 9.09 -17.78
C PRO A 180 -6.30 10.58 -18.00
N PRO A 181 -7.47 10.92 -18.56
CA PRO A 181 -7.88 12.31 -18.77
C PRO A 181 -7.80 13.12 -17.46
N PRO A 182 -7.26 14.35 -17.50
CA PRO A 182 -7.13 15.19 -16.31
C PRO A 182 -8.52 15.61 -15.81
N MET A 183 -8.66 15.74 -14.50
CA MET A 183 -9.94 16.14 -13.90
C MET A 183 -10.35 17.55 -14.33
N ASN A 184 -11.61 17.74 -14.76
CA ASN A 184 -12.15 19.08 -15.02
C ASN A 184 -12.11 19.96 -13.75
N GLU A 185 -11.88 21.27 -13.93
CA GLU A 185 -11.70 22.24 -12.83
C GLU A 185 -12.92 22.37 -11.89
N GLY A 186 -14.07 21.81 -12.24
CA GLY A 186 -15.29 21.76 -11.42
C GLY A 186 -15.69 20.37 -10.90
N GLY A 187 -14.83 19.36 -11.03
CA GLY A 187 -15.13 17.99 -10.61
C GLY A 187 -15.21 17.85 -9.08
N ASN A 188 -16.41 17.92 -8.51
CA ASN A 188 -16.65 17.51 -7.13
C ASN A 188 -16.68 15.98 -7.03
N ILE A 189 -15.75 15.41 -6.27
CA ILE A 189 -15.73 14.01 -5.82
C ILE A 189 -15.52 13.94 -4.31
#